data_AF-A0A7Y1XBT8-F1
#
_entry.id   AF-A0A7Y1XBT8-F1
#
_cell.length_a   1.000
_cell.length_b   1.000
_cell.length_c   1.000
_cell.angle_alpha   90.00
_cell.angle_beta   90.00
_cell.angle_gamma   90.00
#
_symmetry.space_group_name_H-M   'P 1'
#
loop_
_entity.id
_entity.type
_entity.pdbx_description
1 polymer ?
#
loop_
_entity_poly.entity_id
_entity_poly.type
_entity_poly.pdbx_seq_one_letter_code
_entity_poly.pdbx_strand_id
1 'polypeptide(L)'
;MPWRAAHALQAKTGPWGPVLMESPVQLSRQAAVAELGQAALSDLGLTPLLNLASKLVCDVLGVEFSALARRSNDDESLVVVAGCGWDDTVGNGSTRLATDTGSCSEYVMRQQEPVFVHDFASDDRFGGQQFLLDHDIVSGVCVAILEGETSFGVLSVYTSQRRTFTSDDGDFLRSIANIIGSAVRSYRVHGELEEHTIAQERRIRYQEAMATCAQTLLADRGEDRLETAIEALLTATQAASVFVERNVEDPELGLCSTTVADVAAADRPNEDLYSEYWEKVPWDKMPTSRSFLERGEPILLIPEQLEGVEGEFYA
;
A
#
# COMPACT_ATOMS: atom_id res chain seq x y z
N MET A 1 -29.47 -75.22 -26.58
CA MET A 1 -29.77 -73.80 -26.38
C MET A 1 -29.76 -73.48 -24.89
N PRO A 2 -28.72 -72.80 -24.36
CA PRO A 2 -28.78 -72.14 -23.04
C PRO A 2 -28.53 -70.62 -23.15
N TRP A 3 -29.37 -69.83 -22.48
CA TRP A 3 -29.20 -68.40 -22.15
C TRP A 3 -29.95 -68.25 -20.79
N ARG A 4 -29.48 -67.63 -19.70
CA ARG A 4 -28.47 -66.61 -19.41
C ARG A 4 -27.71 -66.96 -18.13
N ALA A 5 -26.41 -66.71 -18.13
CA ALA A 5 -25.56 -66.70 -16.95
C ALA A 5 -25.75 -65.39 -16.17
N ALA A 6 -25.96 -65.52 -14.86
CA ALA A 6 -25.73 -64.48 -13.89
C ALA A 6 -24.22 -64.43 -13.61
N HIS A 7 -23.54 -63.35 -14.01
CA HIS A 7 -22.19 -63.05 -13.56
C HIS A 7 -22.26 -61.90 -12.55
N ALA A 8 -22.27 -62.27 -11.27
CA ALA A 8 -21.87 -61.38 -10.21
C ALA A 8 -20.37 -61.10 -10.37
N LEU A 9 -20.01 -59.86 -10.69
CA LEU A 9 -18.63 -59.38 -10.59
C LEU A 9 -18.29 -59.25 -9.09
N GLN A 10 -17.74 -60.32 -8.52
CA GLN A 10 -17.00 -60.23 -7.27
C GLN A 10 -15.77 -59.36 -7.50
N ALA A 11 -15.73 -58.19 -6.87
CA ALA A 11 -14.53 -57.41 -6.73
C ALA A 11 -13.46 -58.25 -6.01
N LYS A 12 -12.40 -58.62 -6.73
CA LYS A 12 -11.21 -59.22 -6.13
C LYS A 12 -10.49 -58.14 -5.32
N THR A 13 -10.52 -58.28 -4.00
CA THR A 13 -9.64 -57.55 -3.09
C THR A 13 -8.24 -58.15 -3.16
N GLY A 14 -7.30 -57.40 -3.76
CA GLY A 14 -5.86 -57.68 -3.63
C GLY A 14 -5.34 -57.30 -2.24
N PRO A 15 -4.08 -57.64 -1.89
CA PRO A 15 -3.52 -57.45 -0.55
C PRO A 15 -3.15 -56.00 -0.20
N TRP A 16 -3.45 -55.06 -1.10
CA TRP A 16 -3.31 -53.63 -0.86
C TRP A 16 -4.72 -53.08 -0.66
N GLY A 17 -4.96 -52.46 0.51
CA GLY A 17 -6.25 -51.84 0.85
C GLY A 17 -6.71 -50.81 -0.18
N PRO A 18 -7.92 -50.26 -0.06
CA PRO A 18 -8.45 -49.31 -1.04
C PRO A 18 -7.44 -48.18 -1.26
N VAL A 19 -6.96 -48.06 -2.51
CA VAL A 19 -6.22 -46.87 -2.94
C VAL A 19 -7.15 -45.70 -2.69
N LEU A 20 -6.80 -44.85 -1.72
CA LEU A 20 -7.53 -43.62 -1.43
C LEU A 20 -7.37 -42.69 -2.65
N MET A 21 -8.24 -42.85 -3.65
CA MET A 21 -8.43 -41.83 -4.67
C MET A 21 -8.95 -40.59 -3.94
N GLU A 22 -8.13 -39.54 -3.89
CA GLU A 22 -8.56 -38.24 -3.37
C GLU A 22 -9.77 -37.76 -4.17
N SER A 23 -10.77 -37.24 -3.46
CA SER A 23 -11.99 -36.71 -4.11
C SER A 23 -11.61 -35.58 -5.07
N PRO A 24 -12.26 -35.45 -6.25
CA PRO A 24 -12.03 -34.33 -7.17
C PRO A 24 -12.11 -32.94 -6.51
N VAL A 25 -12.94 -32.80 -5.47
CA VAL A 25 -13.06 -31.56 -4.67
C VAL A 25 -11.77 -31.26 -3.90
N GLN A 26 -11.14 -32.29 -3.33
CA GLN A 26 -9.89 -32.14 -2.58
C GLN A 26 -8.73 -31.75 -3.50
N LEU A 27 -8.66 -32.35 -4.69
CA LEU A 27 -7.67 -31.98 -5.70
C LEU A 27 -7.84 -30.52 -6.16
N SER A 28 -9.08 -30.07 -6.36
CA SER A 28 -9.37 -28.67 -6.71
C SER A 28 -8.92 -27.69 -5.62
N ARG A 29 -9.21 -27.99 -4.35
CA ARG A 29 -8.76 -27.18 -3.20
C ARG A 29 -7.23 -27.12 -3.11
N GLN A 30 -6.55 -28.26 -3.23
CA GLN A 30 -5.09 -28.30 -3.21
C GLN A 30 -4.48 -27.51 -4.38
N ALA A 31 -5.05 -27.63 -5.58
CA ALA A 31 -4.61 -26.88 -6.75
C ALA A 31 -4.75 -25.36 -6.53
N ALA A 32 -5.87 -24.90 -6.00
CA ALA A 32 -6.08 -23.49 -5.72
C ALA A 32 -5.13 -22.93 -4.64
N VAL A 33 -4.87 -23.70 -3.58
CA VAL A 33 -3.88 -23.34 -2.55
C VAL A 33 -2.48 -23.25 -3.17
N ALA A 34 -2.11 -24.21 -4.02
CA ALA A 34 -0.81 -24.21 -4.69
C ALA A 34 -0.68 -23.03 -5.67
N GLU A 35 -1.71 -22.77 -6.48
CA GLU A 35 -1.75 -21.66 -7.42
C GLU A 35 -1.60 -20.31 -6.71
N LEU A 36 -2.40 -20.08 -5.67
CA LEU A 36 -2.31 -18.85 -4.89
C LEU A 36 -0.96 -18.72 -4.18
N GLY A 37 -0.43 -19.82 -3.65
CA GLY A 37 0.90 -19.85 -3.03
C GLY A 37 2.02 -19.47 -4.00
N GLN A 38 1.95 -19.93 -5.25
CA GLN A 38 2.90 -19.52 -6.29
C GLN A 38 2.75 -18.04 -6.67
N ALA A 39 1.52 -17.56 -6.82
CA ALA A 39 1.26 -16.15 -7.09
C ALA A 39 1.76 -15.24 -5.96
N ALA A 40 1.61 -15.66 -4.70
CA ALA A 40 2.08 -14.92 -3.54
C ALA A 40 3.61 -14.76 -3.47
N LEU A 41 4.36 -15.66 -4.12
CA LEU A 41 5.81 -15.62 -4.21
C LEU A 41 6.32 -14.87 -5.46
N SER A 42 5.42 -14.38 -6.30
CA SER A 42 5.76 -13.64 -7.51
C SER A 42 5.63 -12.12 -7.32
N ASP A 43 6.27 -11.33 -8.17
CA ASP A 43 6.22 -9.86 -8.16
C ASP A 43 4.88 -9.29 -8.71
N LEU A 44 3.79 -10.06 -8.61
CA LEU A 44 2.49 -9.68 -9.17
C LEU A 44 1.84 -8.49 -8.43
N GLY A 45 2.37 -8.09 -7.27
CA GLY A 45 1.77 -7.10 -6.39
C GLY A 45 0.59 -7.65 -5.57
N LEU A 46 0.22 -6.93 -4.50
CA LEU A 46 -0.82 -7.37 -3.57
C LEU A 46 -2.22 -7.39 -4.21
N THR A 47 -2.61 -6.37 -4.97
CA THR A 47 -3.97 -6.28 -5.54
C THR A 47 -4.30 -7.44 -6.50
N PRO A 48 -3.44 -7.80 -7.47
CA PRO A 48 -3.69 -8.96 -8.33
C PRO A 48 -3.77 -10.28 -7.56
N LEU A 49 -2.99 -10.44 -6.50
CA LEU A 49 -3.05 -11.62 -5.62
C LEU A 49 -4.41 -11.74 -4.91
N LEU A 50 -4.91 -10.63 -4.34
CA LEU A 50 -6.20 -10.62 -3.66
C LEU A 50 -7.35 -10.92 -4.64
N ASN A 51 -7.31 -10.36 -5.85
CA ASN A 51 -8.31 -10.64 -6.89
C ASN A 51 -8.28 -12.12 -7.32
N LEU A 52 -7.08 -12.70 -7.47
CA LEU A 52 -6.94 -14.13 -7.77
C LEU A 52 -7.54 -14.99 -6.65
N ALA A 53 -7.25 -14.67 -5.39
CA ALA A 53 -7.78 -15.41 -4.25
C ALA A 53 -9.31 -15.39 -4.20
N SER A 54 -9.92 -14.21 -4.37
CA SER A 54 -11.39 -14.07 -4.41
C SER A 54 -12.01 -14.95 -5.48
N LYS A 55 -11.42 -14.99 -6.68
CA LYS A 55 -11.92 -15.80 -7.79
C LYS A 55 -11.76 -17.30 -7.54
N LEU A 56 -10.56 -17.74 -7.14
CA LEU A 56 -10.29 -19.16 -6.86
C LEU A 56 -11.24 -19.72 -5.80
N VAL A 57 -11.52 -18.93 -4.76
CA VAL A 57 -12.43 -19.34 -3.69
C VAL A 57 -13.86 -19.52 -4.19
N CYS A 58 -14.37 -18.60 -5.04
CA CYS A 58 -15.69 -18.76 -5.65
C CYS A 58 -15.78 -20.01 -6.50
N ASP A 59 -14.79 -20.21 -7.38
CA ASP A 59 -14.75 -21.33 -8.32
C ASP A 59 -14.68 -22.68 -7.59
N VAL A 60 -13.82 -22.80 -6.57
CA VAL A 60 -13.61 -24.05 -5.83
C VAL A 60 -14.78 -24.41 -4.92
N LEU A 61 -15.37 -23.43 -4.24
CA LEU A 61 -16.50 -23.69 -3.33
C LEU A 61 -17.86 -23.71 -4.05
N GLY A 62 -17.91 -23.30 -5.32
CA GLY A 62 -19.14 -23.19 -6.10
C GLY A 62 -20.11 -22.22 -5.43
N VAL A 63 -19.62 -21.04 -5.06
CA VAL A 63 -20.39 -19.97 -4.43
C VAL A 63 -20.44 -18.77 -5.37
N GLU A 64 -21.50 -17.96 -5.22
CA GLU A 64 -21.73 -16.83 -6.11
C GLU A 64 -20.81 -15.65 -5.76
N PHE A 65 -20.51 -15.45 -4.46
CA PHE A 65 -19.82 -14.25 -4.01
C PHE A 65 -18.65 -14.56 -3.08
N SER A 66 -17.57 -13.78 -3.22
CA SER A 66 -16.48 -13.70 -2.25
C SER A 66 -16.05 -12.26 -2.05
N ALA A 67 -15.65 -11.91 -0.83
CA ALA A 67 -15.18 -10.57 -0.50
C ALA A 67 -13.94 -10.64 0.40
N LEU A 68 -12.92 -9.87 0.04
CA LEU A 68 -11.74 -9.61 0.85
C LEU A 68 -11.83 -8.18 1.33
N ALA A 69 -11.97 -8.01 2.64
CA ALA A 69 -12.06 -6.71 3.28
C ALA A 69 -10.85 -6.47 4.18
N ARG A 70 -10.17 -5.35 3.99
CA ARG A 70 -9.00 -4.92 4.77
C ARG A 70 -9.44 -3.89 5.81
N ARG A 71 -8.83 -3.91 7.00
CA ARG A 71 -9.02 -2.81 7.98
C ARG A 71 -8.55 -1.47 7.39
N SER A 72 -9.31 -0.42 7.62
CA SER A 72 -8.88 0.94 7.30
C SER A 72 -7.77 1.40 8.24
N ASN A 73 -7.03 2.43 7.84
CA ASN A 73 -5.90 2.97 8.63
C ASN A 73 -6.35 3.62 9.95
N ASP A 74 -7.60 4.09 10.01
CA ASP A 74 -8.23 4.62 11.22
C ASP A 74 -8.74 3.51 12.17
N ASP A 75 -8.73 2.26 11.72
CA ASP A 75 -9.24 1.09 12.41
C ASP A 75 -10.74 1.09 12.73
N GLU A 76 -11.49 2.03 12.14
CA GLU A 76 -12.92 2.21 12.40
C GLU A 76 -13.81 1.49 11.37
N SER A 77 -13.24 0.93 10.31
CA SER A 77 -14.01 0.27 9.26
C SER A 77 -13.23 -0.84 8.54
N LEU A 78 -13.96 -1.64 7.75
CA LEU A 78 -13.39 -2.56 6.78
C LEU A 78 -13.65 -2.03 5.37
N VAL A 79 -12.65 -2.12 4.51
CA VAL A 79 -12.71 -1.68 3.11
C VAL A 79 -12.62 -2.91 2.22
N VAL A 80 -13.59 -3.11 1.32
CA VAL A 80 -13.54 -4.23 0.38
C VAL A 80 -12.52 -3.91 -0.72
N VAL A 81 -11.44 -4.68 -0.76
CA VAL A 81 -10.27 -4.46 -1.63
C VAL A 81 -10.16 -5.48 -2.77
N ALA A 82 -10.95 -6.56 -2.70
CA ALA A 82 -11.14 -7.50 -3.78
C ALA A 82 -12.45 -8.27 -3.57
N GLY A 83 -13.05 -8.75 -4.65
CA GLY A 83 -14.26 -9.58 -4.58
C GLY A 83 -14.54 -10.28 -5.89
N CYS A 84 -15.43 -11.27 -5.84
CA CYS A 84 -15.94 -12.00 -6.99
C CYS A 84 -17.46 -12.08 -6.88
N GLY A 85 -18.16 -11.98 -8.02
CA GLY A 85 -19.62 -12.08 -8.11
C GLY A 85 -20.39 -10.78 -7.88
N TRP A 86 -19.74 -9.73 -7.38
CA TRP A 86 -20.35 -8.44 -7.11
C TRP A 86 -20.41 -7.53 -8.35
N ASP A 87 -21.17 -6.45 -8.25
CA ASP A 87 -21.12 -5.36 -9.24
C ASP A 87 -19.77 -4.60 -9.20
N ASP A 88 -19.53 -3.75 -10.20
CA ASP A 88 -18.28 -2.98 -10.37
C ASP A 88 -18.00 -1.99 -9.22
N THR A 89 -18.96 -1.77 -8.32
CA THR A 89 -18.79 -0.86 -7.17
C THR A 89 -18.08 -1.55 -6.01
N VAL A 90 -18.08 -2.89 -5.96
CA VAL A 90 -17.50 -3.68 -4.87
C VAL A 90 -16.10 -4.20 -5.24
N GLY A 91 -15.15 -4.08 -4.31
CA GLY A 91 -13.77 -4.55 -4.49
C GLY A 91 -12.82 -3.54 -5.13
N ASN A 92 -13.30 -2.35 -5.50
CA ASN A 92 -12.46 -1.23 -5.98
C ASN A 92 -11.94 -0.34 -4.84
N GLY A 93 -12.18 -0.70 -3.57
CA GLY A 93 -11.79 0.08 -2.39
C GLY A 93 -12.78 1.17 -1.95
N SER A 94 -13.91 1.35 -2.64
CA SER A 94 -14.94 2.32 -2.26
C SER A 94 -15.97 1.78 -1.28
N THR A 95 -16.24 0.46 -1.29
CA THR A 95 -17.18 -0.18 -0.37
C THR A 95 -16.60 -0.29 1.03
N ARG A 96 -17.34 0.23 2.01
CA ARG A 96 -17.03 0.08 3.43
C ARG A 96 -18.01 -0.88 4.09
N LEU A 97 -17.49 -1.85 4.83
CA LEU A 97 -18.26 -2.70 5.73
C LEU A 97 -18.12 -2.15 7.14
N ALA A 98 -19.23 -2.09 7.86
CA ALA A 98 -19.22 -1.72 9.27
C ALA A 98 -18.47 -2.77 10.09
N THR A 99 -17.75 -2.30 11.10
CA THR A 99 -17.11 -3.10 12.16
C THR A 99 -17.91 -3.02 13.45
N ASP A 100 -19.19 -2.65 13.36
CA ASP A 100 -20.06 -2.53 14.52
C ASP A 100 -20.23 -3.86 15.25
N THR A 101 -20.48 -3.75 16.55
CA THR A 101 -20.73 -4.87 17.44
C THR A 101 -21.92 -5.66 16.91
N GLY A 102 -21.69 -6.88 16.42
CA GLY A 102 -22.71 -7.72 15.80
C GLY A 102 -22.58 -7.90 14.28
N SER A 103 -21.45 -7.55 13.66
CA SER A 103 -21.16 -7.99 12.29
C SER A 103 -20.40 -9.33 12.26
N CYS A 104 -20.59 -10.15 11.20
CA CYS A 104 -19.78 -11.38 11.00
C CYS A 104 -18.28 -11.07 10.97
N SER A 105 -17.93 -9.94 10.36
CA SER A 105 -16.56 -9.49 10.20
C SER A 105 -15.90 -9.12 11.53
N GLU A 106 -16.59 -8.41 12.42
CA GLU A 106 -16.10 -8.16 13.78
C GLU A 106 -15.93 -9.47 14.56
N TYR A 107 -16.95 -10.33 14.51
CA TYR A 107 -16.97 -11.58 15.26
C TYR A 107 -15.80 -12.49 14.87
N VAL A 108 -15.55 -12.66 13.56
CA VAL A 108 -14.46 -13.52 13.08
C VAL A 108 -13.09 -12.95 13.39
N MET A 109 -12.90 -11.63 13.32
CA MET A 109 -11.64 -11.00 13.71
C MET A 109 -11.32 -11.20 15.19
N ARG A 110 -12.34 -11.17 16.05
CA ARG A 110 -12.20 -11.40 17.49
C ARG A 110 -11.93 -12.86 17.83
N GLN A 111 -12.65 -13.80 17.23
CA GLN A 111 -12.52 -15.22 17.55
C GLN A 111 -11.36 -15.91 16.83
N GLN A 112 -10.92 -15.37 15.69
CA GLN A 112 -9.88 -15.93 14.83
C GLN A 112 -10.13 -17.38 14.38
N GLU A 113 -11.39 -17.82 14.43
CA GLU A 113 -11.86 -19.13 13.95
C GLU A 113 -12.93 -18.96 12.87
N PRO A 114 -13.04 -19.89 11.90
CA PRO A 114 -14.07 -19.81 10.87
C PRO A 114 -15.48 -19.67 11.45
N VAL A 115 -16.21 -18.67 10.95
CA VAL A 115 -17.59 -18.39 11.35
C VAL A 115 -18.51 -18.85 10.24
N PHE A 116 -19.32 -19.85 10.53
CA PHE A 116 -20.32 -20.39 9.62
C PHE A 116 -21.68 -19.75 9.91
N VAL A 117 -22.34 -19.26 8.86
CA VAL A 117 -23.67 -18.65 8.94
C VAL A 117 -24.60 -19.39 8.00
N HIS A 118 -25.60 -20.08 8.59
CA HIS A 118 -26.57 -20.84 7.81
C HIS A 118 -27.67 -19.95 7.23
N ASP A 119 -28.07 -18.91 7.96
CA ASP A 119 -29.06 -17.94 7.53
C ASP A 119 -28.82 -16.62 8.25
N PHE A 120 -28.28 -15.62 7.55
CA PHE A 120 -28.00 -14.29 8.10
C PHE A 120 -29.26 -13.59 8.64
N ALA A 121 -30.45 -13.88 8.09
CA ALA A 121 -31.69 -13.23 8.53
C ALA A 121 -32.18 -13.74 9.89
N SER A 122 -31.79 -14.95 10.29
CA SER A 122 -32.24 -15.58 11.56
C SER A 122 -31.12 -15.77 12.59
N ASP A 123 -29.88 -15.40 12.27
CA ASP A 123 -28.75 -15.58 13.16
C ASP A 123 -28.66 -14.42 14.15
N ASP A 124 -29.13 -14.64 15.38
CA ASP A 124 -29.17 -13.62 16.44
C ASP A 124 -27.79 -13.04 16.82
N ARG A 125 -26.69 -13.66 16.36
CA ARG A 125 -25.32 -13.11 16.52
C ARG A 125 -25.09 -11.89 15.65
N PHE A 126 -25.83 -11.76 14.55
CA PHE A 126 -25.56 -10.76 13.53
C PHE A 126 -26.74 -9.83 13.29
N GLY A 127 -26.46 -8.53 13.17
CA GLY A 127 -27.45 -7.50 12.86
C GLY A 127 -26.94 -6.55 11.78
N GLY A 128 -27.86 -5.80 11.15
CA GLY A 128 -27.51 -4.58 10.41
C GLY A 128 -26.72 -4.77 9.10
N GLN A 129 -26.87 -5.89 8.39
CA GLN A 129 -26.07 -6.18 7.20
C GLN A 129 -26.76 -5.75 5.89
N GLN A 130 -27.09 -4.46 5.76
CA GLN A 130 -27.77 -3.92 4.56
C GLN A 130 -27.06 -4.30 3.26
N PHE A 131 -25.73 -4.25 3.25
CA PHE A 131 -24.89 -4.68 2.13
C PHE A 131 -25.18 -6.13 1.67
N LEU A 132 -25.41 -7.05 2.60
CA LEU A 132 -25.72 -8.45 2.30
C LEU A 132 -27.16 -8.60 1.79
N LEU A 133 -28.10 -7.84 2.37
CA LEU A 133 -29.51 -7.84 1.96
C LEU A 133 -29.69 -7.29 0.54
N ASP A 134 -28.97 -6.22 0.18
CA ASP A 134 -29.02 -5.61 -1.15
C ASP A 134 -28.57 -6.57 -2.26
N HIS A 135 -27.89 -7.67 -1.90
CA HIS A 135 -27.39 -8.71 -2.80
C HIS A 135 -28.05 -10.08 -2.57
N ASP A 136 -29.20 -10.12 -1.89
CA ASP A 136 -29.96 -11.35 -1.60
C ASP A 136 -29.15 -12.45 -0.91
N ILE A 137 -28.12 -12.10 -0.12
CA ILE A 137 -27.26 -13.07 0.56
C ILE A 137 -28.00 -13.76 1.71
N VAL A 138 -27.92 -15.10 1.75
CA VAL A 138 -28.58 -15.94 2.77
C VAL A 138 -27.57 -16.66 3.66
N SER A 139 -26.57 -17.32 3.09
CA SER A 139 -25.59 -18.11 3.85
C SER A 139 -24.16 -17.70 3.53
N GLY A 140 -23.22 -17.97 4.43
CA GLY A 140 -21.82 -17.68 4.20
C GLY A 140 -20.85 -18.27 5.21
N VAL A 141 -19.56 -18.08 4.92
CA VAL A 141 -18.45 -18.39 5.83
C VAL A 141 -17.51 -17.20 5.85
N CYS A 142 -17.14 -16.74 7.04
CA CYS A 142 -16.16 -15.68 7.26
C CYS A 142 -14.92 -16.28 7.92
N VAL A 143 -13.71 -15.92 7.47
CA VAL A 143 -12.43 -16.24 8.13
C VAL A 143 -11.57 -14.97 8.30
N ALA A 144 -10.83 -14.86 9.40
CA ALA A 144 -9.91 -13.76 9.61
C ALA A 144 -8.64 -13.94 8.77
N ILE A 145 -8.10 -12.85 8.23
CA ILE A 145 -6.80 -12.81 7.57
C ILE A 145 -5.82 -12.22 8.56
N LEU A 146 -4.88 -13.05 9.03
CA LEU A 146 -3.94 -12.63 10.07
C LEU A 146 -2.60 -12.22 9.47
N GLU A 147 -2.07 -11.11 9.97
CA GLU A 147 -0.72 -10.64 9.71
C GLU A 147 0.14 -10.84 10.96
N GLY A 148 0.30 -12.09 11.40
CA GLY A 148 0.94 -12.40 12.67
C GLY A 148 -0.08 -12.47 13.77
N GLU A 149 0.07 -11.65 14.80
CA GLU A 149 -0.88 -11.62 15.92
C GLU A 149 -2.05 -10.65 15.68
N THR A 150 -1.93 -9.79 14.66
CA THR A 150 -2.97 -8.81 14.29
C THR A 150 -3.78 -9.30 13.09
N SER A 151 -5.05 -8.89 13.02
CA SER A 151 -5.88 -9.10 11.83
C SER A 151 -5.61 -8.01 10.80
N PHE A 152 -5.26 -8.40 9.58
CA PHE A 152 -5.27 -7.55 8.39
C PHE A 152 -6.70 -7.26 7.92
N GLY A 153 -7.60 -8.22 8.08
CA GLY A 153 -8.93 -8.16 7.49
C GLY A 153 -9.69 -9.47 7.55
N VAL A 154 -10.65 -9.63 6.64
CA VAL A 154 -11.57 -10.76 6.57
C VAL A 154 -11.70 -11.25 5.13
N LEU A 155 -11.68 -12.57 4.97
CA LEU A 155 -12.10 -13.26 3.75
C LEU A 155 -13.46 -13.88 4.01
N SER A 156 -14.44 -13.54 3.19
CA SER A 156 -15.79 -14.10 3.29
C SER A 156 -16.27 -14.67 1.97
N VAL A 157 -17.10 -15.70 2.06
CA VAL A 157 -17.86 -16.24 0.94
C VAL A 157 -19.34 -16.26 1.24
N TYR A 158 -20.15 -16.06 0.21
CA TYR A 158 -21.59 -15.95 0.35
C TYR A 158 -22.34 -16.61 -0.80
N THR A 159 -23.59 -16.98 -0.52
CA THR A 159 -24.55 -17.45 -1.52
C THR A 159 -25.95 -16.95 -1.19
N SER A 160 -26.75 -16.76 -2.25
CA SER A 160 -28.17 -16.42 -2.20
C SER A 160 -29.06 -17.58 -1.78
N GLN A 161 -28.51 -18.80 -1.74
CA GLN A 161 -29.23 -20.01 -1.37
C GLN A 161 -28.85 -20.47 0.03
N ARG A 162 -29.83 -21.00 0.77
CA ARG A 162 -29.56 -21.60 2.07
C ARG A 162 -28.63 -22.80 1.93
N ARG A 163 -27.42 -22.70 2.50
CA ARG A 163 -26.37 -23.71 2.43
C ARG A 163 -25.81 -24.01 3.82
N THR A 164 -25.49 -25.28 4.06
CA THR A 164 -24.69 -25.69 5.22
C THR A 164 -23.27 -25.94 4.75
N PHE A 165 -22.37 -25.02 5.10
CA PHE A 165 -20.94 -25.20 4.83
C PHE A 165 -20.32 -26.19 5.82
N THR A 166 -19.28 -26.88 5.37
CA THR A 166 -18.57 -27.93 6.11
C THR A 166 -17.33 -27.37 6.80
N SER A 167 -16.78 -28.12 7.76
CA SER A 167 -15.47 -27.82 8.35
C SER A 167 -14.40 -27.67 7.28
N ASP A 168 -14.42 -28.54 6.27
CA ASP A 168 -13.40 -28.54 5.22
C ASP A 168 -13.50 -27.31 4.31
N ASP A 169 -14.70 -26.72 4.15
CA ASP A 169 -14.86 -25.42 3.48
C ASP A 169 -14.17 -24.31 4.29
N GLY A 170 -14.35 -24.31 5.61
CA GLY A 170 -13.68 -23.37 6.52
C GLY A 170 -12.16 -23.56 6.55
N ASP A 171 -11.68 -24.81 6.56
CA ASP A 171 -10.25 -25.13 6.54
C ASP A 171 -9.58 -24.70 5.23
N PHE A 172 -10.27 -24.86 4.11
CA PHE A 172 -9.83 -24.35 2.82
C PHE A 172 -9.73 -22.82 2.83
N LEU A 173 -10.78 -22.11 3.27
CA LEU A 173 -10.76 -20.64 3.38
C LEU A 173 -9.65 -20.14 4.29
N ARG A 174 -9.44 -20.79 5.44
CA ARG A 174 -8.35 -20.46 6.36
C ARG A 174 -6.98 -20.65 5.72
N SER A 175 -6.81 -21.68 4.90
CA SER A 175 -5.57 -21.92 4.15
C SER A 175 -5.29 -20.79 3.16
N ILE A 176 -6.32 -20.33 2.43
CA ILE A 176 -6.24 -19.17 1.54
C ILE A 176 -5.91 -17.90 2.33
N ALA A 177 -6.61 -17.65 3.44
CA ALA A 177 -6.38 -16.49 4.31
C ALA A 177 -4.96 -16.45 4.88
N ASN A 178 -4.38 -17.60 5.23
CA ASN A 178 -3.00 -17.69 5.71
C ASN A 178 -1.97 -17.32 4.63
N ILE A 179 -2.19 -17.74 3.38
CA ILE A 179 -1.32 -17.35 2.25
C ILE A 179 -1.39 -15.84 2.05
N ILE A 180 -2.60 -15.27 2.03
CA ILE A 180 -2.80 -13.83 1.89
C ILE A 180 -2.11 -13.08 3.04
N GLY A 181 -2.33 -13.50 4.28
CA GLY A 181 -1.72 -12.88 5.47
C GLY A 181 -0.19 -12.93 5.44
N SER A 182 0.39 -14.03 4.98
CA SER A 182 1.83 -14.16 4.76
C SER A 182 2.33 -13.21 3.66
N ALA A 183 1.61 -13.11 2.55
CA ALA A 183 1.97 -12.21 1.45
C ALA A 183 1.90 -10.75 1.89
N VAL A 184 0.81 -10.33 2.55
CA VAL A 184 0.64 -8.98 3.12
C VAL A 184 1.83 -8.61 4.00
N ARG A 185 2.21 -9.50 4.93
CA ARG A 185 3.38 -9.26 5.79
C ARG A 185 4.66 -9.10 4.99
N SER A 186 4.86 -9.96 3.99
CA SER A 186 6.03 -9.87 3.12
C SER A 186 6.07 -8.51 2.41
N TYR A 187 4.97 -8.08 1.79
CA TYR A 187 4.89 -6.78 1.12
C TYR A 187 5.17 -5.61 2.06
N ARG A 188 4.63 -5.63 3.28
CA ARG A 188 4.89 -4.57 4.27
C ARG A 188 6.36 -4.53 4.70
N VAL A 189 6.95 -5.68 5.02
CA VAL A 189 8.36 -5.76 5.44
C VAL A 189 9.30 -5.31 4.32
N HIS A 190 9.03 -5.68 3.06
CA HIS A 190 9.82 -5.21 1.93
C HIS A 190 9.69 -3.70 1.72
N GLY A 191 8.48 -3.15 1.79
CA GLY A 191 8.26 -1.70 1.69
C GLY A 191 8.97 -0.91 2.79
N GLU A 192 8.87 -1.37 4.06
CA GLU A 192 9.57 -0.76 5.19
C GLU A 192 11.10 -0.78 5.01
N LEU A 193 11.64 -1.87 4.46
CA LEU A 193 13.08 -1.99 4.20
C LEU A 193 13.52 -1.06 3.06
N GLU A 194 12.74 -0.94 2.00
CA GLU A 194 13.01 -0.02 0.89
C GLU A 194 12.98 1.43 1.36
N GLU A 195 11.95 1.83 2.11
CA GLU A 195 11.85 3.18 2.68
C GLU A 195 13.02 3.50 3.62
N HIS A 196 13.39 2.56 4.49
CA HIS A 196 14.54 2.72 5.38
C HIS A 196 15.85 2.84 4.61
N THR A 197 16.05 2.03 3.57
CA THR A 197 17.25 2.08 2.71
C THR A 197 17.33 3.43 2.01
N ILE A 198 16.25 3.90 1.39
CA ILE A 198 16.17 5.22 0.75
C ILE A 198 16.46 6.33 1.76
N ALA A 199 15.89 6.26 2.97
CA ALA A 199 16.14 7.24 4.02
C ALA A 199 17.60 7.24 4.50
N GLN A 200 18.22 6.07 4.62
CA GLN A 200 19.64 5.93 4.98
C GLN A 200 20.56 6.48 3.89
N GLU A 201 20.30 6.15 2.62
CA GLU A 201 21.07 6.67 1.48
C GLU A 201 20.98 8.20 1.42
N ARG A 202 19.78 8.77 1.61
CA ARG A 202 19.58 10.23 1.73
C ARG A 202 20.40 10.81 2.88
N ARG A 203 20.39 10.15 4.05
CA ARG A 203 21.14 10.62 5.22
C ARG A 203 22.65 10.63 4.97
N ILE A 204 23.19 9.55 4.41
CA ILE A 204 24.63 9.45 4.09
C ILE A 204 25.00 10.55 3.09
N ARG A 205 24.23 10.70 2.02
CA ARG A 205 24.44 11.72 0.99
C ARG A 205 24.48 13.13 1.59
N TYR A 206 23.55 13.47 2.47
CA TYR A 206 23.56 14.78 3.14
C TYR A 206 24.75 14.96 4.08
N GLN A 207 25.16 13.93 4.80
CA GLN A 207 26.33 14.01 5.69
C GLN A 207 27.63 14.20 4.90
N GLU A 208 27.81 13.47 3.79
CA GLU A 208 28.97 13.61 2.90
C GLU A 208 29.01 15.00 2.26
N ALA A 209 27.87 15.52 1.82
CA ALA A 209 27.78 16.88 1.30
C ALA A 209 28.14 17.92 2.35
N MET A 210 27.54 17.85 3.55
CA MET A 210 27.88 18.75 4.66
C MET A 210 29.37 18.70 5.02
N ALA A 211 29.96 17.51 5.08
CA ALA A 211 31.38 17.34 5.34
C ALA A 211 32.25 17.97 4.23
N THR A 212 31.85 17.78 2.97
CA THR A 212 32.51 18.38 1.80
C THR A 212 32.41 19.90 1.85
N CYS A 213 31.21 20.46 2.07
CA CYS A 213 31.02 21.90 2.23
C CYS A 213 31.91 22.46 3.35
N ALA A 214 31.88 21.85 4.53
CA ALA A 214 32.67 22.31 5.67
C ALA A 214 34.17 22.26 5.37
N GLN A 215 34.67 21.19 4.75
CA GLN A 215 36.07 21.07 4.35
C GLN A 215 36.47 22.13 3.32
N THR A 216 35.66 22.33 2.28
CA THR A 216 35.91 23.31 1.22
C THR A 216 35.93 24.74 1.76
N LEU A 217 35.00 25.07 2.66
CA LEU A 217 34.93 26.40 3.27
C LEU A 217 36.08 26.65 4.24
N LEU A 218 36.56 25.62 4.94
CA LEU A 218 37.69 25.71 5.89
C LEU A 218 39.07 25.64 5.23
N ALA A 219 39.18 25.14 4.00
CA ALA A 219 40.44 25.11 3.26
C ALA A 219 40.91 26.54 2.91
N ASP A 220 42.20 26.85 3.09
CA ASP A 220 42.73 28.22 2.95
C ASP A 220 42.92 28.64 1.47
N ARG A 221 42.30 29.78 1.09
CA ARG A 221 42.47 30.63 -0.11
C ARG A 221 42.22 30.02 -1.52
N GLY A 222 40.96 29.69 -1.82
CA GLY A 222 40.41 29.75 -3.18
C GLY A 222 39.31 30.83 -3.29
N GLU A 223 39.22 31.53 -4.42
CA GLU A 223 38.13 32.48 -4.71
C GLU A 223 36.78 31.74 -4.88
N ASP A 224 36.79 30.52 -5.42
CA ASP A 224 35.58 29.75 -5.80
C ASP A 224 35.09 28.77 -4.71
N ARG A 225 35.56 28.92 -3.46
CA ARG A 225 35.24 27.97 -2.36
C ARG A 225 33.75 27.89 -2.06
N LEU A 226 33.03 29.00 -2.20
CA LEU A 226 31.60 29.05 -1.92
C LEU A 226 30.82 28.28 -2.98
N GLU A 227 31.15 28.48 -4.26
CA GLU A 227 30.57 27.74 -5.39
C GLU A 227 30.84 26.23 -5.27
N THR A 228 32.10 25.84 -5.06
CA THR A 228 32.47 24.42 -4.88
C THR A 228 31.76 23.80 -3.67
N ALA A 229 31.53 24.56 -2.59
CA ALA A 229 30.80 24.08 -1.43
C ALA A 229 29.31 23.86 -1.76
N ILE A 230 28.66 24.79 -2.46
CA ILE A 230 27.23 24.65 -2.78
C ILE A 230 26.95 23.67 -3.93
N GLU A 231 27.93 23.35 -4.79
CA GLU A 231 27.85 22.23 -5.75
C GLU A 231 27.62 20.88 -5.04
N ALA A 232 28.29 20.67 -3.90
CA ALA A 232 28.09 19.46 -3.09
C ALA A 232 26.66 19.41 -2.51
N LEU A 233 26.09 20.57 -2.17
CA LEU A 233 24.68 20.67 -1.73
C LEU A 233 23.72 20.37 -2.87
N LEU A 234 23.92 20.98 -4.03
CA LEU A 234 23.10 20.77 -5.22
C LEU A 234 23.01 19.28 -5.59
N THR A 235 24.16 18.60 -5.57
CA THR A 235 24.23 17.15 -5.84
C THR A 235 23.45 16.34 -4.81
N ALA A 236 23.53 16.73 -3.53
CA ALA A 236 22.90 15.98 -2.45
C ALA A 236 21.39 16.20 -2.35
N THR A 237 20.94 17.44 -2.51
CA THR A 237 19.51 17.82 -2.46
C THR A 237 18.77 17.48 -3.74
N GLN A 238 19.48 17.31 -4.86
CA GLN A 238 18.87 17.20 -6.19
C GLN A 238 17.96 18.39 -6.51
N ALA A 239 18.27 19.56 -5.92
CA ALA A 239 17.58 20.80 -6.22
C ALA A 239 17.89 21.24 -7.66
N ALA A 240 17.01 22.07 -8.23
CA ALA A 240 17.27 22.68 -9.53
C ALA A 240 18.41 23.70 -9.45
N SER A 241 18.51 24.43 -8.33
CA SER A 241 19.58 25.38 -8.04
C SER A 241 19.82 25.50 -6.54
N VAL A 242 21.02 25.95 -6.18
CA VAL A 242 21.40 26.33 -4.81
C VAL A 242 22.10 27.67 -4.91
N PHE A 243 21.73 28.62 -4.05
CA PHE A 243 22.33 29.93 -3.99
C PHE A 243 22.59 30.35 -2.54
N VAL A 244 23.57 31.23 -2.36
CA VAL A 244 23.92 31.85 -1.09
C VAL A 244 23.70 33.33 -1.24
N GLU A 245 22.93 33.90 -0.32
CA GLU A 245 22.67 35.33 -0.29
C GLU A 245 23.33 36.01 0.91
N ARG A 246 23.60 37.30 0.75
CA ARG A 246 24.13 38.17 1.80
C ARG A 246 23.22 39.38 1.97
N ASN A 247 22.93 39.72 3.22
CA ASN A 247 22.24 40.97 3.53
C ASN A 247 23.16 42.18 3.31
N VAL A 248 22.63 43.18 2.62
CA VAL A 248 23.31 44.46 2.34
C VAL A 248 22.35 45.61 2.64
N GLU A 249 22.85 46.66 3.27
CA GLU A 249 22.07 47.87 3.54
C GLU A 249 22.25 48.86 2.38
N ASP A 250 21.14 49.26 1.76
CA ASP A 250 21.10 50.20 0.65
C ASP A 250 20.52 51.55 1.10
N PRO A 251 21.15 52.69 0.79
CA PRO A 251 20.68 54.01 1.23
C PRO A 251 19.29 54.39 0.71
N GLU A 252 18.87 53.88 -0.44
CA GLU A 252 17.59 54.21 -1.07
C GLU A 252 16.54 53.12 -0.84
N LEU A 253 16.95 51.86 -0.93
CA LEU A 253 16.04 50.70 -0.86
C LEU A 253 15.92 50.10 0.55
N GLY A 254 16.81 50.48 1.48
CA GLY A 254 16.86 49.89 2.82
C GLY A 254 17.57 48.52 2.83
N LEU A 255 17.17 47.63 3.74
CA LEU A 255 17.77 46.29 3.84
C LEU A 255 17.41 45.47 2.58
N CYS A 256 18.42 44.96 1.89
CA CYS A 256 18.31 44.13 0.68
C CYS A 256 19.07 42.81 0.82
N SER A 257 18.71 41.82 -0.01
CA SER A 257 19.47 40.59 -0.24
C SER A 257 20.23 40.67 -1.57
N THR A 258 21.44 40.11 -1.62
CA THR A 258 22.24 39.96 -2.85
C THR A 258 22.84 38.57 -2.93
N THR A 259 22.76 37.92 -4.09
CA THR A 259 23.36 36.61 -4.31
C THR A 259 24.88 36.74 -4.39
N VAL A 260 25.60 35.93 -3.62
CA VAL A 260 27.07 35.91 -3.56
C VAL A 260 27.70 34.63 -4.10
N ALA A 261 26.90 33.58 -4.31
CA ALA A 261 27.25 32.40 -5.09
C ALA A 261 25.98 31.66 -5.49
N ASP A 262 26.00 31.04 -6.66
CA ASP A 262 24.90 30.21 -7.15
C ASP A 262 25.44 29.06 -8.02
N VAL A 263 24.73 27.93 -7.99
CA VAL A 263 24.99 26.78 -8.86
C VAL A 263 23.65 26.19 -9.26
N ALA A 264 23.49 25.89 -10.54
CA ALA A 264 22.29 25.25 -11.09
C ALA A 264 22.61 23.88 -11.70
N ALA A 265 21.60 23.02 -11.78
CA ALA A 265 21.71 21.73 -12.42
C ALA A 265 22.02 21.89 -13.92
N ALA A 266 22.86 21.01 -14.47
CA ALA A 266 23.34 21.15 -15.85
C ALA A 266 22.23 21.09 -16.92
N ASP A 267 21.10 20.45 -16.62
CA ASP A 267 19.91 20.36 -17.47
C ASP A 267 18.94 21.55 -17.32
N ARG A 268 19.19 22.42 -16.34
CA ARG A 268 18.46 23.67 -16.08
C ARG A 268 19.44 24.79 -15.75
N PRO A 269 20.26 25.24 -16.73
CA PRO A 269 21.21 26.31 -16.50
C PRO A 269 20.49 27.59 -16.08
N ASN A 270 21.13 28.34 -15.19
CA ASN A 270 20.63 29.59 -14.63
C ASN A 270 20.79 30.73 -15.65
N GLU A 271 20.01 30.74 -16.73
CA GLU A 271 20.16 31.74 -17.80
C GLU A 271 19.61 33.14 -17.41
N ASP A 272 18.75 33.23 -16.39
CA ASP A 272 17.97 34.45 -16.09
C ASP A 272 18.33 35.19 -14.78
N LEU A 273 19.12 34.62 -13.85
CA LEU A 273 19.48 35.27 -12.57
C LEU A 273 20.51 36.42 -12.69
N TYR A 274 21.08 36.67 -13.88
CA TYR A 274 22.11 37.71 -14.09
C TYR A 274 21.61 38.95 -14.84
N SER A 275 20.30 39.19 -14.91
CA SER A 275 19.76 40.50 -15.33
C SER A 275 20.06 41.59 -14.28
N GLU A 276 20.18 42.86 -14.68
CA GLU A 276 20.40 44.01 -13.76
C GLU A 276 19.36 44.13 -12.64
N TYR A 277 18.19 43.45 -12.76
CA TYR A 277 17.18 43.38 -11.70
C TYR A 277 17.55 42.50 -10.50
N TRP A 278 18.61 41.67 -10.61
CA TRP A 278 18.97 40.64 -9.63
C TRP A 278 20.19 40.98 -8.75
N GLU A 279 20.82 42.15 -8.94
CA GLU A 279 21.96 42.54 -8.11
C GLU A 279 21.56 42.79 -6.65
N LYS A 280 20.34 43.32 -6.40
CA LYS A 280 19.83 43.61 -5.04
C LYS A 280 18.30 43.52 -4.99
N VAL A 281 17.78 42.65 -4.13
CA VAL A 281 16.33 42.50 -3.91
C VAL A 281 15.94 43.05 -2.53
N PRO A 282 15.08 44.07 -2.43
CA PRO A 282 14.64 44.62 -1.15
C PRO A 282 13.81 43.64 -0.31
N TRP A 283 14.03 43.62 1.01
CA TRP A 283 13.35 42.70 1.93
C TRP A 283 11.82 42.90 2.03
N ASP A 284 11.31 44.09 1.69
CA ASP A 284 9.86 44.35 1.64
C ASP A 284 9.19 43.65 0.44
N LYS A 285 9.98 43.18 -0.54
CA LYS A 285 9.52 42.42 -1.72
C LYS A 285 9.65 40.92 -1.57
N MET A 286 10.23 40.43 -0.48
CA MET A 286 10.46 38.99 -0.24
C MET A 286 9.76 38.48 1.04
N PRO A 287 8.43 38.57 1.15
CA PRO A 287 7.70 38.22 2.37
C PRO A 287 7.85 36.74 2.78
N THR A 288 7.89 35.81 1.83
CA THR A 288 8.03 34.37 2.09
C THR A 288 9.43 34.08 2.63
N SER A 289 10.45 34.56 1.92
CA SER A 289 11.86 34.40 2.32
C SER A 289 12.13 35.01 3.69
N ARG A 290 11.53 36.19 3.97
CA ARG A 290 11.65 36.87 5.26
C ARG A 290 11.07 36.05 6.40
N SER A 291 9.93 35.40 6.17
CA SER A 291 9.28 34.55 7.16
C SER A 291 10.15 33.37 7.58
N PHE A 292 10.85 32.72 6.64
CA PHE A 292 11.78 31.62 6.94
C PHE A 292 12.98 32.11 7.77
N LEU A 293 13.59 33.24 7.40
CA LEU A 293 14.73 33.78 8.15
C LEU A 293 14.35 34.27 9.55
N GLU A 294 13.17 34.87 9.73
CA GLU A 294 12.68 35.25 11.06
C GLU A 294 12.47 34.03 11.98
N ARG A 295 12.25 32.84 11.40
CA ARG A 295 12.21 31.55 12.11
C ARG A 295 13.58 30.88 12.26
N GLY A 296 14.64 31.42 11.64
CA GLY A 296 15.97 30.82 11.62
C GLY A 296 16.06 29.53 10.80
N GLU A 297 15.14 29.34 9.86
CA GLU A 297 15.06 28.16 9.00
C GLU A 297 15.77 28.42 7.66
N PRO A 298 16.36 27.38 7.04
CA PRO A 298 16.81 27.48 5.65
C PRO A 298 15.62 27.78 4.73
N ILE A 299 15.83 28.68 3.78
CA ILE A 299 14.80 29.06 2.81
C ILE A 299 14.63 27.89 1.82
N LEU A 300 13.45 27.27 1.83
CA LEU A 300 13.05 26.29 0.82
C LEU A 300 11.99 26.96 -0.08
N LEU A 301 12.37 27.32 -1.29
CA LEU A 301 11.46 27.92 -2.26
C LEU A 301 10.90 26.82 -3.16
N ILE A 302 9.60 26.57 -3.05
CA ILE A 302 8.84 25.74 -3.98
C ILE A 302 8.03 26.73 -4.82
N PRO A 303 8.32 26.92 -6.13
CA PRO A 303 7.73 27.99 -6.93
C PRO A 303 6.19 28.07 -6.86
N GLU A 304 5.52 26.92 -6.78
CA GLU A 304 4.06 26.81 -6.68
C GLU A 304 3.49 27.31 -5.33
N GLN A 305 4.35 27.54 -4.33
CA GLN A 305 4.01 27.99 -2.99
C GLN A 305 4.40 29.45 -2.74
N LEU A 306 4.99 30.13 -3.72
CA LEU A 306 5.39 31.53 -3.60
C LEU A 306 4.24 32.45 -3.96
N GLU A 307 3.97 33.43 -3.09
CA GLU A 307 2.91 34.41 -3.29
C GLU A 307 3.42 35.71 -3.91
N GLY A 308 2.64 36.28 -4.82
CA GLY A 308 2.92 37.61 -5.39
C GLY A 308 4.16 37.63 -6.28
N VAL A 309 4.94 38.72 -6.21
CA VAL A 309 6.11 38.93 -7.08
C VAL A 309 7.20 37.87 -6.82
N GLU A 310 7.26 37.25 -5.63
CA GLU A 310 8.15 36.11 -5.34
C GLU A 310 7.88 34.91 -6.25
N GLY A 311 6.62 34.63 -6.61
CA GLY A 311 6.34 33.57 -7.60
C GLY A 311 6.86 33.91 -8.98
N GLU A 312 6.78 35.18 -9.39
CA GLU A 312 7.37 35.66 -10.65
C GLU A 312 8.91 35.73 -10.59
N PHE A 313 9.51 35.81 -9.40
CA PHE A 313 10.96 35.81 -9.19
C PHE A 313 11.60 34.41 -9.24
N TYR A 314 10.84 33.31 -9.11
CA TYR A 314 11.41 31.96 -9.03
C TYR A 314 10.69 30.89 -9.88
N ALA A 315 9.73 31.28 -10.74
CA ALA A 315 9.05 30.41 -11.71
C ALA A 315 9.84 30.26 -13.02
#